data_AF-A0AAN7DR70-F1
#
_entry.id   AF-A0AAN7DR70-F1
#
_cell.length_a   1.000
_cell.length_b   1.000
_cell.length_c   1.000
_cell.angle_alpha   90.00
_cell.angle_beta   90.00
_cell.angle_gamma   90.00
#
_symmetry.space_group_name_H-M   'P 1'
#
loop_
_entity.id
_entity.type
_entity.pdbx_description
1 polymer ?
#
loop_
_entity_poly.entity_id
_entity_poly.type
_entity_poly.pdbx_seq_one_letter_code
_entity_poly.pdbx_strand_id
1 'polypeptide(L)'
;MALRLLTKNVAAAAVRPTVAAASRQTVRASAIRGFTSKTEVEPKEKANSFIDSLPGNSIVSKTGYITAATGLSAFLISKEIYVLNEETLVLVASAGLLGVLLKYLREPFTNMANEHIERIKNILVQARDDHKSAVQERIDEVGQMKDLVEVTKALFELSRETAQLEAQAFELKQQVSVASEVKSTLDSWVRHETSLREREQKQLAAYLIEKVNKQLQDPKIQQEILDQAILDIQTVAKNA
;
A
#
# COMPACT_ATOMS: atom_id res chain seq x y z
N MET A 1 -0.40 -34.48 -35.97
CA MET A 1 -1.58 -35.24 -35.47
C MET A 1 -2.81 -34.36 -35.66
N ALA A 2 -3.39 -34.36 -36.86
CA ALA A 2 -4.53 -35.20 -37.25
C ALA A 2 -5.89 -34.65 -36.73
N LEU A 3 -6.50 -33.89 -37.64
CA LEU A 3 -7.91 -33.50 -37.77
C LEU A 3 -8.89 -34.64 -37.44
N ARG A 4 -9.94 -34.36 -36.64
CA ARG A 4 -11.24 -35.04 -36.74
C ARG A 4 -12.41 -34.10 -36.41
N LEU A 5 -13.09 -33.72 -37.49
CA LEU A 5 -14.50 -33.35 -37.52
C LEU A 5 -15.34 -34.49 -36.95
N LEU A 6 -16.37 -34.18 -36.15
CA LEU A 6 -17.59 -34.98 -36.15
C LEU A 6 -18.80 -34.14 -35.71
N THR A 7 -19.49 -33.65 -36.74
CA THR A 7 -20.89 -33.24 -36.70
C THR A 7 -21.76 -34.46 -36.42
N LYS A 8 -22.66 -34.39 -35.45
CA LYS A 8 -23.82 -35.27 -35.36
C LYS A 8 -25.05 -34.50 -34.88
N ASN A 9 -25.97 -34.36 -35.83
CA ASN A 9 -27.38 -34.04 -35.61
C ASN A 9 -28.02 -35.09 -34.69
N VAL A 10 -28.80 -34.64 -33.71
CA VAL A 10 -29.92 -35.41 -33.17
C VAL A 10 -31.16 -34.53 -33.27
N ALA A 11 -32.13 -35.04 -34.02
CA ALA A 11 -33.42 -34.44 -34.26
C ALA A 11 -34.39 -34.71 -33.11
N ALA A 12 -35.35 -33.78 -32.99
CA ALA A 12 -36.75 -34.02 -32.68
C ALA A 12 -37.14 -34.65 -31.33
N ALA A 13 -37.56 -33.79 -30.41
CA ALA A 13 -38.72 -34.09 -29.56
C ALA A 13 -39.60 -32.84 -29.47
N ALA A 14 -40.63 -32.81 -30.32
CA ALA A 14 -41.70 -31.85 -30.28
C ALA A 14 -42.63 -32.18 -29.10
N VAL A 15 -42.64 -31.35 -28.06
CA VAL A 15 -43.66 -31.40 -27.00
C VAL A 15 -44.68 -30.31 -27.31
N ARG A 16 -45.86 -30.75 -27.78
CA ARG A 16 -47.02 -29.90 -28.01
C ARG A 16 -47.63 -29.43 -26.67
N PRO A 17 -48.24 -28.23 -26.64
CA PRO A 17 -48.82 -27.65 -25.44
C PRO A 17 -50.13 -28.34 -25.08
N THR A 18 -50.28 -28.75 -23.82
CA THR A 18 -51.56 -29.18 -23.27
C THR A 18 -52.43 -27.97 -22.99
N VAL A 19 -53.55 -27.90 -23.71
CA VAL A 19 -54.63 -26.93 -23.53
C VAL A 19 -55.21 -27.10 -22.11
N ALA A 20 -54.96 -26.13 -21.23
CA ALA A 20 -55.66 -26.04 -19.96
C ALA A 20 -57.10 -25.59 -20.24
N ALA A 21 -58.04 -26.43 -19.81
CA ALA A 21 -59.47 -26.27 -20.00
C ALA A 21 -59.97 -24.91 -19.46
N ALA A 22 -60.75 -24.22 -20.29
CA ALA A 22 -61.51 -23.04 -19.93
C ALA A 22 -62.54 -23.39 -18.85
N SER A 23 -62.22 -23.11 -17.58
CA SER A 23 -63.24 -23.04 -16.53
C SER A 23 -64.03 -21.74 -16.72
N ARG A 24 -65.25 -21.85 -17.24
CA ARG A 24 -66.25 -20.78 -17.20
C ARG A 24 -66.56 -20.44 -15.74
N GLN A 25 -65.85 -19.46 -15.18
CA GLN A 25 -66.28 -18.84 -13.94
C GLN A 25 -67.47 -17.92 -14.26
N THR A 26 -68.65 -18.41 -13.91
CA THR A 26 -69.87 -17.61 -13.82
C THR A 26 -69.60 -16.39 -12.94
N VAL A 27 -69.73 -15.19 -13.50
CA VAL A 27 -69.76 -13.93 -12.76
C VAL A 27 -71.01 -13.96 -11.89
N ARG A 28 -70.89 -14.47 -10.67
CA ARG A 28 -71.85 -14.17 -9.62
C ARG A 28 -71.65 -12.70 -9.29
N ALA A 29 -72.63 -11.87 -9.63
CA ALA A 29 -72.74 -10.51 -9.14
C ALA A 29 -72.96 -10.56 -7.62
N SER A 30 -71.88 -10.74 -6.86
CA SER A 30 -71.86 -10.43 -5.44
C SER A 30 -71.93 -8.92 -5.33
N ALA A 31 -73.15 -8.41 -5.11
CA ALA A 31 -73.37 -7.07 -4.58
C ALA A 31 -72.75 -7.03 -3.17
N ILE A 32 -71.45 -6.79 -3.10
CA ILE A 32 -70.77 -6.42 -1.87
C ILE A 32 -71.27 -5.01 -1.55
N ARG A 33 -72.35 -4.93 -0.76
CA ARG A 33 -72.62 -3.75 0.06
C ARG A 33 -71.50 -3.68 1.07
N GLY A 34 -70.39 -3.08 0.64
CA GLY A 34 -69.34 -2.65 1.54
C GLY A 34 -69.90 -1.53 2.38
N PHE A 35 -70.44 -1.87 3.54
CA PHE A 35 -70.52 -0.95 4.67
C PHE A 35 -69.09 -0.71 5.15
N THR A 36 -68.32 0.04 4.36
CA THR A 36 -67.10 0.67 4.82
C THR A 36 -67.52 1.95 5.50
N SER A 37 -67.54 1.94 6.84
CA SER A 37 -67.29 3.18 7.57
C SER A 37 -65.84 3.58 7.28
N LYS A 38 -65.59 4.17 6.10
CA LYS A 38 -64.40 5.02 5.96
C LYS A 38 -64.62 6.10 7.00
N THR A 39 -63.71 6.20 7.96
CA THR A 39 -63.53 7.42 8.74
C THR A 39 -63.65 8.58 7.75
N GLU A 40 -64.67 9.43 7.89
CA GLU A 40 -64.82 10.61 7.05
C GLU A 40 -63.62 11.50 7.34
N VAL A 41 -62.56 11.33 6.55
CA VAL A 41 -61.44 12.28 6.53
C VAL A 41 -62.08 13.63 6.24
N GLU A 42 -61.81 14.62 7.10
CA GLU A 42 -62.49 15.90 7.04
C GLU A 42 -62.40 16.45 5.61
N PRO A 43 -63.50 16.97 5.04
CA PRO A 43 -63.51 17.47 3.66
C PRO A 43 -62.44 18.54 3.42
N LYS A 44 -62.05 19.27 4.48
CA LYS A 44 -60.96 20.24 4.49
C LYS A 44 -59.59 19.60 4.20
N GLU A 45 -59.28 18.48 4.82
CA GLU A 45 -57.99 17.80 4.65
C GLU A 45 -57.84 17.20 3.25
N LYS A 46 -58.93 16.65 2.69
CA LYS A 46 -58.95 16.20 1.30
C LYS A 46 -58.73 17.36 0.33
N ALA A 47 -59.47 18.47 0.50
CA ALA A 47 -59.33 19.64 -0.34
C ALA A 47 -57.88 20.19 -0.32
N ASN A 48 -57.25 20.23 0.85
CA ASN A 48 -55.86 20.63 0.99
C ASN A 48 -54.92 19.67 0.25
N SER A 49 -55.11 18.34 0.39
CA SER A 49 -54.29 17.35 -0.34
C SER A 49 -54.40 17.48 -1.86
N PHE A 50 -55.58 17.87 -2.38
CA PHE A 50 -55.74 18.17 -3.80
C PHE A 50 -54.98 19.43 -4.18
N ILE A 51 -55.16 20.53 -3.44
CA ILE A 51 -54.47 21.81 -3.69
C ILE A 51 -52.94 21.64 -3.64
N ASP A 52 -52.45 20.82 -2.72
CA ASP A 52 -51.02 20.53 -2.55
C ASP A 52 -50.44 19.70 -3.70
N SER A 53 -51.24 18.84 -4.33
CA SER A 53 -50.83 18.05 -5.50
C SER A 53 -50.66 18.86 -6.80
N LEU A 54 -51.21 20.08 -6.89
CA LEU A 54 -51.00 20.92 -8.07
C LEU A 54 -49.54 21.41 -8.16
N PRO A 55 -48.95 21.45 -9.36
CA PRO A 55 -47.60 21.96 -9.56
C PRO A 55 -47.52 23.44 -9.15
N GLY A 56 -46.47 23.80 -8.41
CA GLY A 56 -46.20 25.16 -7.97
C GLY A 56 -46.06 25.29 -6.46
N ASN A 57 -45.14 26.16 -6.02
CA ASN A 57 -44.78 26.35 -4.61
C ASN A 57 -45.51 27.51 -3.93
N SER A 58 -46.33 28.26 -4.67
CA SER A 58 -47.07 29.42 -4.14
C SER A 58 -48.58 29.14 -4.10
N ILE A 59 -49.22 29.53 -2.99
CA ILE A 59 -50.67 29.49 -2.80
C ILE A 59 -51.37 30.29 -3.90
N VAL A 60 -50.77 31.40 -4.35
CA VAL A 60 -51.30 32.24 -5.43
C VAL A 60 -51.32 31.47 -6.75
N SER A 61 -50.27 30.70 -7.05
CA SER A 61 -50.21 29.89 -8.27
C SER A 61 -51.23 28.74 -8.23
N LYS A 62 -51.35 28.05 -7.09
CA LYS A 62 -52.32 26.95 -6.91
C LYS A 62 -53.76 27.44 -7.05
N THR A 63 -54.12 28.53 -6.38
CA THR A 63 -55.43 29.19 -6.52
C THR A 63 -55.63 29.74 -7.92
N GLY A 64 -54.55 30.24 -8.56
CA GLY A 64 -54.54 30.72 -9.94
C GLY A 64 -54.92 29.63 -10.93
N TYR A 65 -54.35 28.42 -10.82
CA TYR A 65 -54.71 27.29 -11.68
C TYR A 65 -56.17 26.87 -11.52
N ILE A 66 -56.65 26.77 -10.27
CA ILE A 66 -58.03 26.36 -9.99
C ILE A 66 -59.01 27.42 -10.51
N THR A 67 -58.74 28.70 -10.24
CA THR A 67 -59.56 29.81 -10.70
C THR A 67 -59.56 29.92 -12.22
N ALA A 68 -58.40 29.76 -12.86
CA ALA A 68 -58.30 29.78 -14.31
C ALA A 68 -59.01 28.59 -14.96
N ALA A 69 -58.85 27.37 -14.44
CA ALA A 69 -59.52 26.18 -14.96
C ALA A 69 -61.05 26.28 -14.79
N THR A 70 -61.51 26.76 -13.63
CA THR A 70 -62.93 26.97 -13.35
C THR A 70 -63.51 28.10 -14.21
N GLY A 71 -62.76 29.20 -14.37
CA GLY A 71 -63.16 30.33 -15.21
C GLY A 71 -63.23 29.97 -16.70
N LEU A 72 -62.24 29.24 -17.21
CA LEU A 72 -62.23 28.77 -18.60
C LEU A 72 -63.34 27.77 -18.87
N SER A 73 -63.55 26.80 -17.97
CA SER A 73 -64.66 25.83 -18.12
C SER A 73 -66.03 26.52 -18.06
N ALA A 74 -66.25 27.43 -17.11
CA ALA A 74 -67.47 28.23 -17.03
C ALA A 74 -67.68 29.10 -18.27
N PHE A 75 -66.61 29.70 -18.81
CA PHE A 75 -66.66 30.50 -20.04
C PHE A 75 -67.03 29.65 -21.27
N LEU A 76 -66.39 28.49 -21.44
CA LEU A 76 -66.67 27.58 -22.56
C LEU A 76 -68.12 27.09 -22.56
N ILE A 77 -68.67 26.78 -21.36
CA ILE A 77 -70.07 26.38 -21.19
C ILE A 77 -70.99 27.58 -21.41
N SER A 78 -70.72 28.73 -20.79
CA SER A 78 -71.60 29.90 -20.86
C SER A 78 -71.71 30.52 -22.26
N LYS A 79 -70.67 30.39 -23.09
CA LYS A 79 -70.68 30.87 -24.47
C LYS A 79 -70.98 29.78 -25.50
N GLU A 80 -71.26 28.55 -25.05
CA GLU A 80 -71.49 27.37 -25.90
C GLU A 80 -70.39 27.15 -26.95
N ILE A 81 -69.17 27.63 -26.67
CA ILE A 81 -68.02 27.47 -27.58
C ILE A 81 -67.65 25.99 -27.69
N TYR A 82 -67.97 25.20 -26.65
CA TYR A 82 -67.76 23.76 -26.64
C TYR A 82 -69.11 23.03 -26.51
N VAL A 83 -69.48 22.29 -27.55
CA VAL A 83 -70.68 21.45 -27.60
C VAL A 83 -70.28 19.99 -27.43
N LEU A 84 -70.91 19.31 -26.47
CA LEU A 84 -70.67 17.88 -26.22
C LEU A 84 -71.25 17.04 -27.37
N ASN A 85 -70.38 16.66 -28.31
CA ASN A 85 -70.68 15.73 -29.40
C ASN A 85 -69.88 14.41 -29.28
N GLU A 86 -70.11 13.46 -30.18
CA GLU A 86 -69.38 12.19 -30.31
C GLU A 86 -67.85 12.34 -30.40
N GLU A 87 -67.35 13.43 -30.98
CA GLU A 87 -65.92 13.73 -31.05
C GLU A 87 -65.28 13.99 -29.67
N THR A 88 -66.07 14.35 -28.66
CA THR A 88 -65.56 14.54 -27.29
C THR A 88 -65.08 13.23 -26.67
N LEU A 89 -65.70 12.11 -27.02
CA LEU A 89 -65.27 10.77 -26.59
C LEU A 89 -63.93 10.40 -27.25
N VAL A 90 -63.75 10.77 -28.52
CA VAL A 90 -62.47 10.60 -29.25
C VAL A 90 -61.37 11.47 -28.62
N LEU A 91 -61.68 12.70 -28.24
CA LEU A 91 -60.75 13.60 -27.53
C LEU A 91 -60.32 13.00 -26.19
N VAL A 92 -61.26 12.54 -25.36
CA VAL A 92 -60.94 11.95 -24.05
C VAL A 92 -60.11 10.66 -24.22
N ALA A 93 -60.45 9.81 -25.19
CA ALA A 93 -59.70 8.59 -25.46
C ALA A 93 -58.26 8.87 -25.96
N SER A 94 -58.10 9.84 -26.87
CA SER A 94 -56.77 10.24 -27.38
C SER A 94 -55.92 10.91 -26.30
N ALA A 95 -56.50 11.79 -25.47
CA ALA A 95 -55.81 12.39 -24.34
C ALA A 95 -55.39 11.34 -23.29
N GLY A 96 -56.27 10.35 -23.02
CA GLY A 96 -55.96 9.21 -22.15
C GLY A 96 -54.80 8.36 -22.68
N LEU A 97 -54.81 8.04 -23.97
CA LEU A 97 -53.72 7.31 -24.63
C LEU A 97 -52.41 8.09 -24.56
N LEU A 98 -52.43 9.38 -24.90
CA LEU A 98 -51.25 10.24 -24.84
C LEU A 98 -50.70 10.34 -23.41
N GLY A 99 -51.56 10.44 -22.40
CA GLY A 99 -51.13 10.45 -21.00
C GLY A 99 -50.41 9.18 -20.59
N VAL A 100 -50.92 8.01 -20.99
CA VAL A 100 -50.28 6.71 -20.74
C VAL A 100 -48.96 6.60 -21.51
N LEU A 101 -48.94 7.00 -22.77
CA LEU A 101 -47.75 6.97 -23.63
C LEU A 101 -46.64 7.89 -23.09
N LEU A 102 -46.98 9.10 -22.65
CA LEU A 102 -46.03 10.01 -22.01
C LEU A 102 -45.45 9.41 -20.74
N LYS A 103 -46.27 8.73 -19.93
CA LYS A 103 -45.78 8.06 -18.72
C LYS A 103 -44.76 6.96 -19.04
N TYR A 104 -45.03 6.14 -20.06
CA TYR A 104 -44.13 5.05 -20.45
C TYR A 104 -42.88 5.51 -21.18
N LEU A 105 -42.94 6.59 -21.98
CA LEU A 105 -41.80 7.11 -22.72
C LEU A 105 -40.87 7.97 -21.85
N ARG A 106 -41.39 8.61 -20.81
CA ARG A 106 -40.60 9.51 -19.96
C ARG A 106 -39.35 8.84 -19.40
N GLU A 107 -39.51 7.67 -18.79
CA GLU A 107 -38.43 6.94 -18.12
C GLU A 107 -37.28 6.50 -19.07
N PRO A 108 -37.55 5.83 -20.21
CA PRO A 108 -36.49 5.47 -21.14
C PRO A 108 -35.78 6.69 -21.75
N PHE A 109 -36.51 7.79 -22.04
CA PHE A 109 -35.87 9.01 -22.51
C PHE A 109 -34.96 9.65 -21.46
N THR A 110 -35.38 9.69 -20.19
CA THR A 110 -34.52 10.20 -19.11
C THR A 110 -33.30 9.33 -18.89
N ASN A 111 -33.45 8.00 -18.95
CA ASN A 111 -32.34 7.07 -18.77
C ASN A 111 -31.33 7.19 -19.91
N MET A 112 -31.79 7.27 -21.16
CA MET A 112 -30.93 7.51 -22.33
C MET A 112 -30.16 8.83 -22.23
N ALA A 113 -30.83 9.90 -21.80
CA ALA A 113 -30.19 11.20 -21.61
C ALA A 113 -29.12 11.15 -20.50
N ASN A 114 -29.45 10.53 -19.36
CA ASN A 114 -28.51 10.38 -18.24
C ASN A 114 -27.29 9.54 -18.64
N GLU A 115 -27.47 8.42 -19.35
CA GLU A 115 -26.38 7.57 -19.83
C GLU A 115 -25.45 8.33 -20.79
N HIS A 116 -26.03 9.16 -21.68
CA HIS A 116 -25.23 9.99 -22.59
C HIS A 116 -24.39 11.04 -21.83
N ILE A 117 -25.01 11.71 -20.85
CA ILE A 117 -24.32 12.68 -19.99
C ILE A 117 -23.20 11.99 -19.20
N GLU A 118 -23.47 10.82 -18.64
CA GLU A 118 -22.51 10.05 -17.85
C GLU A 118 -21.32 9.60 -18.69
N ARG A 119 -21.54 9.09 -19.91
CA ARG A 119 -20.46 8.75 -20.84
C ARG A 119 -19.54 9.93 -21.14
N ILE A 120 -20.11 11.09 -21.46
CA ILE A 120 -19.32 12.30 -21.74
C ILE A 120 -18.54 12.73 -20.49
N LYS A 121 -19.19 12.72 -19.32
CA LYS A 121 -18.56 13.08 -18.05
C LYS A 121 -17.39 12.14 -17.73
N ASN A 122 -17.58 10.83 -17.91
CA ASN A 122 -16.55 9.83 -17.63
C ASN A 122 -15.34 10.00 -18.55
N ILE A 123 -15.56 10.22 -19.86
CA ILE A 123 -14.47 10.51 -20.80
C ILE A 123 -13.72 11.79 -20.40
N LEU A 124 -14.44 12.84 -20.01
CA LEU A 124 -13.82 14.12 -19.63
C LEU A 124 -13.01 14.02 -18.33
N VAL A 125 -13.49 13.27 -17.34
CA VAL A 125 -12.77 13.02 -16.09
C VAL A 125 -11.55 12.15 -16.36
N GLN A 126 -11.72 11.05 -17.10
CA GLN A 126 -10.62 10.16 -17.47
C GLN A 126 -9.53 10.89 -18.26
N ALA A 127 -9.89 11.68 -19.27
CA ALA A 127 -8.92 12.45 -20.05
C ALA A 127 -8.13 13.45 -19.20
N ARG A 128 -8.76 14.03 -18.16
CA ARG A 128 -8.08 14.93 -17.21
C ARG A 128 -7.09 14.16 -16.34
N ASP A 129 -7.51 13.01 -15.82
CA ASP A 129 -6.67 12.18 -14.96
C ASP A 129 -5.49 11.58 -15.75
N ASP A 130 -5.74 11.11 -16.97
CA ASP A 130 -4.71 10.61 -17.90
C ASP A 130 -3.71 11.73 -18.24
N HIS A 131 -4.18 12.95 -18.54
CA HIS A 131 -3.28 14.07 -18.80
C HIS A 131 -2.46 14.44 -17.55
N LYS A 132 -3.07 14.44 -16.37
CA LYS A 132 -2.36 14.72 -15.12
C LYS A 132 -1.29 13.65 -14.86
N SER A 133 -1.61 12.38 -15.08
CA SER A 133 -0.66 11.27 -14.94
C SER A 133 0.49 11.38 -15.93
N ALA A 134 0.21 11.65 -17.21
CA ALA A 134 1.24 11.78 -18.24
C ALA A 134 2.17 12.99 -18.00
N VAL A 135 1.65 14.08 -17.44
CA VAL A 135 2.48 15.24 -17.04
C VAL A 135 3.33 14.89 -15.83
N GLN A 136 2.78 14.19 -14.84
CA GLN A 136 3.53 13.76 -13.67
C GLN A 136 4.68 12.81 -14.06
N GLU A 137 4.41 11.82 -14.91
CA GLU A 137 5.42 10.88 -15.42
C GLU A 137 6.57 11.62 -16.13
N ARG A 138 6.25 12.61 -16.97
CA ARG A 138 7.26 13.44 -17.63
C ARG A 138 8.06 14.30 -16.64
N ILE A 139 7.42 14.81 -15.58
CA ILE A 139 8.11 15.56 -14.53
C ILE A 139 9.09 14.64 -13.80
N ASP A 140 8.68 13.41 -13.48
CA ASP A 140 9.51 12.44 -12.78
C ASP A 140 10.70 11.98 -13.65
N GLU A 141 10.48 11.73 -14.95
CA GLU A 141 11.53 11.39 -15.92
C GLU A 141 12.56 12.52 -16.05
N VAL A 142 12.10 13.76 -16.21
CA VAL A 142 12.98 14.94 -16.29
C VAL A 142 13.67 15.20 -14.95
N GLY A 143 12.99 14.94 -13.83
CA GLY A 143 13.56 15.00 -12.48
C GLY A 143 14.76 14.07 -12.33
N GLN A 144 14.64 12.82 -12.77
CA GLN A 144 15.75 11.86 -12.76
C GLN A 144 16.93 12.32 -13.61
N MET A 145 16.67 12.92 -14.79
CA MET A 145 17.73 13.44 -15.66
C MET A 145 18.55 14.57 -15.02
N LYS A 146 17.95 15.38 -14.14
CA LYS A 146 18.66 16.44 -13.40
C LYS A 146 19.72 15.86 -12.47
N ASP A 147 19.43 14.75 -11.80
CA ASP A 147 20.30 14.15 -10.79
C ASP A 147 21.49 13.40 -11.41
N LEU A 148 21.39 12.99 -12.68
CA LEU A 148 22.47 12.28 -13.38
C LEU A 148 23.78 13.08 -13.45
N VAL A 149 23.71 14.40 -13.56
CA VAL A 149 24.90 15.26 -13.63
C VAL A 149 25.66 15.25 -12.30
N GLU A 150 24.95 15.28 -11.18
CA GLU A 150 25.56 15.23 -9.85
C GLU A 150 26.12 13.84 -9.56
N VAL A 151 25.36 12.78 -9.85
CA VAL A 151 25.83 11.38 -9.69
C VAL A 151 27.09 11.12 -10.53
N THR A 152 27.15 11.63 -11.76
CA THR A 152 28.33 11.45 -12.62
C THR A 152 29.54 12.16 -12.04
N LYS A 153 29.40 13.40 -11.54
CA LYS A 153 30.50 14.11 -10.86
C LYS A 153 30.96 13.36 -9.62
N ALA A 154 30.03 12.92 -8.79
CA ALA A 154 30.32 12.12 -7.60
C ALA A 154 31.07 10.82 -7.94
N LEU A 155 30.75 10.17 -9.07
CA LEU A 155 31.45 8.96 -9.51
C LEU A 155 32.92 9.24 -9.90
N PHE A 156 33.19 10.39 -10.55
CA PHE A 156 34.56 10.81 -10.86
C PHE A 156 35.33 11.23 -9.61
N GLU A 157 34.69 11.93 -8.67
CA GLU A 157 35.28 12.29 -7.38
C GLU A 157 35.61 11.03 -6.58
N LEU A 158 34.68 10.08 -6.47
CA LEU A 158 34.88 8.79 -5.81
C LEU A 158 36.05 8.02 -6.44
N SER A 159 36.15 7.99 -7.77
CA SER A 159 37.28 7.34 -8.46
C SER A 159 38.62 8.00 -8.11
N ARG A 160 38.66 9.34 -8.02
CA ARG A 160 39.88 10.09 -7.68
C ARG A 160 40.27 9.89 -6.22
N GLU A 161 39.30 9.94 -5.31
CA GLU A 161 39.49 9.68 -3.89
C GLU A 161 39.97 8.26 -3.63
N THR A 162 39.38 7.27 -4.33
CA THR A 162 39.79 5.86 -4.23
C THR A 162 41.26 5.70 -4.63
N ALA A 163 41.67 6.25 -5.77
CA ALA A 163 43.07 6.19 -6.20
C ALA A 163 44.03 6.86 -5.21
N GLN A 164 43.63 7.99 -4.62
CA GLN A 164 44.43 8.69 -3.61
C GLN A 164 44.55 7.89 -2.31
N LEU A 165 43.45 7.29 -1.84
CA LEU A 165 43.44 6.46 -0.64
C LEU A 165 44.23 5.16 -0.84
N GLU A 166 44.14 4.54 -2.00
CA GLU A 166 44.94 3.36 -2.34
C GLU A 166 46.45 3.67 -2.34
N ALA A 167 46.85 4.82 -2.89
CA ALA A 167 48.24 5.26 -2.87
C ALA A 167 48.76 5.48 -1.44
N GLN A 168 47.98 6.17 -0.60
CA GLN A 168 48.34 6.40 0.82
C GLN A 168 48.38 5.09 1.61
N ALA A 169 47.42 4.20 1.40
CA ALA A 169 47.39 2.89 2.04
C ALA A 169 48.61 2.04 1.63
N PHE A 170 49.02 2.12 0.37
CA PHE A 170 50.21 1.42 -0.13
C PHE A 170 51.50 1.96 0.53
N GLU A 171 51.65 3.29 0.61
CA GLU A 171 52.80 3.92 1.25
C GLU A 171 52.90 3.53 2.74
N LEU A 172 51.80 3.67 3.48
CA LEU A 172 51.72 3.30 4.90
C LEU A 172 52.02 1.82 5.10
N LYS A 173 51.50 0.93 4.23
CA LYS A 173 51.79 -0.50 4.28
C LYS A 173 53.27 -0.78 4.05
N GLN A 174 53.92 -0.08 3.13
CA GLN A 174 55.35 -0.22 2.89
C GLN A 174 56.17 0.24 4.10
N GLN A 175 55.82 1.38 4.70
CA GLN A 175 56.49 1.88 5.91
C GLN A 175 56.35 0.89 7.08
N VAL A 176 55.14 0.37 7.32
CA VAL A 176 54.88 -0.63 8.37
C VAL A 176 55.65 -1.93 8.10
N SER A 177 55.70 -2.38 6.86
CA SER A 177 56.44 -3.59 6.48
C SER A 177 57.94 -3.43 6.78
N VAL A 178 58.54 -2.31 6.40
CA VAL A 178 59.96 -2.03 6.68
C VAL A 178 60.19 -1.94 8.19
N ALA A 179 59.32 -1.23 8.93
CA ALA A 179 59.41 -1.15 10.39
C ALA A 179 59.30 -2.52 11.06
N SER A 180 58.44 -3.42 10.56
CA SER A 180 58.32 -4.78 11.10
C SER A 180 59.54 -5.64 10.83
N GLU A 181 60.16 -5.53 9.66
CA GLU A 181 61.40 -6.25 9.33
C GLU A 181 62.57 -5.78 10.20
N VAL A 182 62.73 -4.46 10.35
CA VAL A 182 63.75 -3.88 11.23
C VAL A 182 63.53 -4.30 12.69
N LYS A 183 62.28 -4.28 13.17
CA LYS A 183 61.97 -4.77 14.51
C LYS A 183 62.28 -6.25 14.66
N SER A 184 61.87 -7.10 13.71
CA SER A 184 62.13 -8.54 13.74
C SER A 184 63.63 -8.86 13.80
N THR A 185 64.44 -8.16 13.00
CA THR A 185 65.90 -8.31 13.06
C THR A 185 66.44 -7.89 14.43
N LEU A 186 66.04 -6.73 14.96
CA LEU A 186 66.46 -6.27 16.29
C LEU A 186 66.04 -7.24 17.40
N ASP A 187 64.81 -7.74 17.38
CA ASP A 187 64.31 -8.73 18.33
C ASP A 187 65.12 -10.03 18.25
N SER A 188 65.55 -10.45 17.05
CA SER A 188 66.47 -11.59 16.87
C SER A 188 67.85 -11.32 17.47
N TRP A 189 68.41 -10.12 17.30
CA TRP A 189 69.68 -9.74 17.91
C TRP A 189 69.60 -9.74 19.45
N VAL A 190 68.54 -9.14 20.00
CA VAL A 190 68.29 -9.12 21.45
C VAL A 190 68.15 -10.55 21.97
N ARG A 191 67.40 -11.41 21.28
CA ARG A 191 67.26 -12.83 21.67
C ARG A 191 68.57 -13.60 21.60
N HIS A 192 69.42 -13.31 20.63
CA HIS A 192 70.76 -13.90 20.54
C HIS A 192 71.64 -13.43 21.70
N GLU A 193 71.61 -12.13 22.02
CA GLU A 193 72.37 -11.55 23.13
C GLU A 193 71.93 -12.11 24.49
N THR A 194 70.62 -12.20 24.75
CA THR A 194 70.12 -12.81 25.99
C THR A 194 70.53 -14.28 26.09
N SER A 195 70.45 -15.03 24.98
CA SER A 195 70.89 -16.44 24.93
C SER A 195 72.40 -16.59 25.18
N LEU A 196 73.23 -15.65 24.69
CA LEU A 196 74.67 -15.64 24.96
C LEU A 196 74.95 -15.33 26.43
N ARG A 197 74.34 -14.28 26.99
CA ARG A 197 74.49 -13.93 28.41
C ARG A 197 74.09 -15.09 29.31
N GLU A 198 72.97 -15.76 29.01
CA GLU A 198 72.53 -16.94 29.76
C GLU A 198 73.53 -18.11 29.64
N ARG A 199 74.12 -18.33 28.46
CA ARG A 199 75.16 -19.37 28.27
C ARG A 199 76.43 -19.05 29.03
N GLU A 200 76.91 -17.82 28.98
CA GLU A 200 78.08 -17.35 29.72
C GLU A 200 77.86 -17.46 31.22
N GLN A 201 76.70 -17.04 31.73
CA GLN A 201 76.33 -17.21 33.13
C GLN A 201 76.29 -18.68 33.55
N LYS A 202 75.74 -19.57 32.71
CA LYS A 202 75.73 -21.02 32.96
C LYS A 202 77.15 -21.60 32.96
N GLN A 203 78.02 -21.19 32.03
CA GLN A 203 79.41 -21.64 31.96
C GLN A 203 80.23 -21.14 33.16
N LEU A 204 80.08 -19.87 33.54
CA LEU A 204 80.72 -19.29 34.72
C LEU A 204 80.23 -19.98 36.00
N ALA A 205 78.92 -20.23 36.12
CA ALA A 205 78.37 -20.96 37.26
C ALA A 205 78.92 -22.39 37.32
N ALA A 206 78.97 -23.12 36.20
CA ALA A 206 79.55 -24.46 36.15
C ALA A 206 81.04 -24.47 36.52
N TYR A 207 81.82 -23.52 36.00
CA TYR A 207 83.24 -23.37 36.33
C TYR A 207 83.47 -23.03 37.81
N LEU A 208 82.66 -22.13 38.38
CA LEU A 208 82.72 -21.80 39.80
C LEU A 208 82.35 -23.01 40.67
N ILE A 209 81.29 -23.75 40.32
CA ILE A 209 80.90 -24.98 41.03
C ILE A 209 82.02 -26.03 40.96
N GLU A 210 82.64 -26.24 39.79
CA GLU A 210 83.76 -27.17 39.65
C GLU A 210 85.00 -26.73 40.44
N LYS A 211 85.34 -25.43 40.39
CA LYS A 211 86.47 -24.87 41.15
C LYS A 211 86.25 -24.97 42.65
N VAL A 212 85.05 -24.65 43.15
CA VAL A 212 84.68 -24.80 44.56
C VAL A 212 84.75 -26.27 44.97
N ASN A 213 84.21 -27.19 44.17
CA ASN A 213 84.32 -28.63 44.45
C ASN A 213 85.78 -29.12 44.51
N LYS A 214 86.67 -28.63 43.64
CA LYS A 214 88.11 -28.95 43.70
C LYS A 214 88.78 -28.34 44.94
N GLN A 215 88.49 -27.08 45.26
CA GLN A 215 89.01 -26.42 46.47
C GLN A 215 88.53 -27.09 47.77
N LEU A 216 87.30 -27.61 47.79
CA LEU A 216 86.78 -28.40 48.92
C LEU A 216 87.47 -29.76 49.07
N GLN A 217 88.11 -30.30 48.03
CA GLN A 217 88.89 -31.54 48.10
C GLN A 217 90.35 -31.29 48.55
N ASP A 218 90.83 -30.04 48.52
CA ASP A 218 92.18 -29.70 48.98
C ASP A 218 92.27 -29.74 50.52
N PRO A 219 93.21 -30.52 51.10
CA PRO A 219 93.28 -30.73 52.55
C PRO A 219 93.62 -29.46 53.35
N LYS A 220 94.28 -28.48 52.72
CA LYS A 220 94.62 -27.20 53.34
C LYS A 220 93.40 -26.32 53.59
N ILE A 221 92.47 -26.28 52.64
CA ILE A 221 91.24 -25.50 52.75
C ILE A 221 90.25 -26.21 53.70
N GLN A 222 90.22 -27.54 53.71
CA GLN A 222 89.43 -28.29 54.71
C GLN A 222 89.87 -27.98 56.14
N GLN A 223 91.18 -27.88 56.40
CA GLN A 223 91.71 -27.47 57.70
C GLN A 223 91.34 -26.03 58.04
N GLU A 224 91.49 -25.10 57.09
CA GLU A 224 91.13 -23.69 57.27
C GLU A 224 89.63 -23.49 57.54
N ILE A 225 88.75 -24.23 56.85
CA ILE A 225 87.30 -24.24 57.13
C ILE A 225 87.01 -24.85 58.51
N LEU A 226 87.71 -25.92 58.90
CA LEU A 226 87.56 -26.53 60.21
C LEU A 226 87.97 -25.56 61.32
N ASP A 227 89.10 -24.87 61.14
CA ASP A 227 89.62 -23.87 62.07
C ASP A 227 88.68 -22.66 62.17
N GLN A 228 88.14 -22.18 61.04
CA GLN A 228 87.16 -21.10 61.02
C GLN A 228 85.83 -21.52 61.69
N ALA A 229 85.37 -22.75 61.45
CA ALA A 229 84.18 -23.29 62.12
C ALA A 229 84.40 -23.46 63.64
N ILE A 230 85.60 -23.84 64.09
CA ILE A 230 85.98 -23.89 65.50
C ILE A 230 85.98 -22.47 66.10
N LEU A 231 86.50 -21.47 65.38
CA LEU A 231 86.46 -20.07 65.79
C LEU A 231 85.02 -19.52 65.89
N ASP A 232 84.17 -19.83 64.91
CA ASP A 232 82.76 -19.43 64.94
C ASP A 232 82.00 -20.11 66.08
N ILE A 233 82.27 -21.39 66.37
CA ILE A 233 81.72 -22.07 67.56
C ILE A 233 82.25 -21.42 68.85
N GLN A 234 83.54 -21.05 68.92
CA GLN A 234 84.10 -20.38 70.09
C GLN A 234 83.53 -18.97 70.31
N THR A 235 83.20 -18.25 69.24
CA THR A 235 82.57 -16.92 69.34
C THR A 235 81.09 -17.04 69.73
N VAL A 236 80.35 -18.01 69.17
CA VAL A 236 78.98 -18.32 69.61
C VAL A 236 78.96 -18.81 71.06
N ALA A 237 79.91 -19.64 71.48
CA ALA A 237 80.04 -20.11 72.86
C ALA A 237 80.53 -19.04 73.84
N LYS A 238 81.20 -17.98 73.38
CA LYS A 238 81.54 -16.79 74.18
C LYS A 238 80.38 -15.80 74.29
N ASN A 239 79.45 -15.83 73.35
CA ASN A 239 78.28 -14.96 73.29
C ASN A 239 77.00 -15.62 73.85
N ALA A 240 77.09 -16.88 74.31
CA ALA A 240 76.08 -17.61 75.07
C ALA A 240 76.50 -17.71 76.54
#